data_AF-A0A252EBD1-F1
#
_entry.id   AF-A0A252EBD1-F1
#
_cell.length_a   1.000
_cell.length_b   1.000
_cell.length_c   1.000
_cell.angle_alpha   90.00
_cell.angle_beta   90.00
_cell.angle_gamma   90.00
#
_symmetry.space_group_name_H-M   'P 1'
#
loop_
_entity.id
_entity.type
_entity.pdbx_description
1 polymer ?
#
loop_
_entity_poly.entity_id
_entity_poly.type
_entity_poly.pdbx_seq_one_letter_code
_entity_poly.pdbx_strand_id
1 'polypeptide(L)'
;MRDTFNRMVGRTRYVVCRLFLHLGGSEVAPILGVFNRVAREAIDADGDLQVLGEGLVEISETLLRSDEYWLSAANEGDVFWSEGEAGDYVNELFSDSAERYGADLDLSSNSGVNDPLSLPVTRNIIVMITVAFEGEVPELETDLSNVQALKEALKALINLHYKNKLRAVQVHFSPAQLGDELTNDQLLQYYPELIPL
;
A
#
# COMPACT_ATOMS: atom_id res chain seq x y z
N MET A 1 19.18 -19.35 12.86
CA MET A 1 20.41 -19.32 13.70
C MET A 1 21.01 -17.91 13.80
N ARG A 2 21.12 -17.14 12.71
CA ARG A 2 21.55 -15.72 12.74
C ARG A 2 20.55 -14.80 13.47
N ASP A 3 19.25 -14.94 13.22
CA ASP A 3 18.24 -14.08 13.89
C ASP A 3 18.20 -14.28 15.40
N THR A 4 18.28 -15.52 15.87
CA THR A 4 18.32 -15.84 17.30
C THR A 4 19.56 -15.27 17.97
N PHE A 5 20.70 -15.24 17.28
CA PHE A 5 21.93 -14.62 17.76
C PHE A 5 21.82 -13.09 17.79
N ASN A 6 21.32 -12.47 16.73
CA ASN A 6 21.12 -11.02 16.67
C ASN A 6 20.16 -10.53 17.77
N ARG A 7 19.09 -11.29 18.03
CA ARG A 7 18.16 -11.02 19.13
C ARG A 7 18.82 -11.14 20.51
N MET A 8 19.71 -12.12 20.69
CA MET A 8 20.46 -12.29 21.94
C MET A 8 21.49 -11.16 22.19
N VAL A 9 22.07 -10.59 21.13
CA VAL A 9 23.06 -9.49 21.23
C VAL A 9 22.37 -8.11 21.34
N GLY A 10 21.04 -8.05 21.26
CA GLY A 10 20.28 -6.81 21.40
C GLY A 10 20.37 -5.89 20.18
N ARG A 11 20.62 -6.45 18.98
CA ARG A 11 20.55 -5.65 17.74
C ARG A 11 19.12 -5.22 17.46
N THR A 12 18.95 -4.01 16.94
CA THR A 12 17.67 -3.55 16.44
C THR A 12 17.25 -4.39 15.24
N ARG A 13 16.03 -4.90 15.29
CA ARG A 13 15.38 -5.60 14.19
C ARG A 13 14.55 -4.60 13.40
N TYR A 14 14.75 -4.56 12.10
CA TYR A 14 13.94 -3.80 11.17
C TYR A 14 13.11 -4.77 10.33
N VAL A 15 11.85 -4.42 10.10
CA VAL A 15 10.98 -5.13 9.16
C VAL A 15 10.59 -4.14 8.10
N VAL A 16 10.67 -4.57 6.85
CA VAL A 16 10.11 -3.83 5.72
C VAL A 16 9.05 -4.71 5.10
N CYS A 17 7.84 -4.20 4.94
CA CYS A 17 6.79 -4.91 4.24
C CYS A 17 6.00 -3.98 3.32
N ARG A 18 5.47 -4.56 2.24
CA ARG A 18 4.52 -3.93 1.33
C ARG A 18 3.23 -4.72 1.34
N LEU A 19 2.13 -4.02 1.53
CA LEU A 19 0.77 -4.53 1.49
C LEU A 19 0.13 -4.14 0.18
N PHE A 20 -0.55 -5.06 -0.48
CA PHE A 20 -1.42 -4.81 -1.62
C PHE A 20 -2.85 -5.06 -1.20
N LEU A 21 -3.72 -4.09 -1.45
CA LEU A 21 -5.15 -4.23 -1.23
C LEU A 21 -5.91 -3.83 -2.49
N HIS A 22 -6.68 -4.76 -3.02
CA HIS A 22 -7.58 -4.54 -4.13
C HIS A 22 -8.97 -4.18 -3.63
N LEU A 23 -9.38 -2.97 -3.96
CA LEU A 23 -10.73 -2.45 -3.75
C LEU A 23 -11.52 -2.53 -5.06
N GLY A 24 -12.72 -3.07 -4.99
CA GLY A 24 -13.63 -3.14 -6.13
C GLY A 24 -15.01 -2.57 -5.82
N GLY A 25 -15.67 -1.99 -6.83
CA GLY A 25 -17.06 -1.55 -6.73
C GLY A 25 -17.33 -0.19 -7.38
N SER A 26 -18.61 0.16 -7.51
CA SER A 26 -19.03 1.43 -8.12
C SER A 26 -18.89 2.66 -7.22
N GLU A 27 -18.61 2.47 -5.93
CA GLU A 27 -18.58 3.54 -4.91
C GLU A 27 -17.18 3.74 -4.29
N VAL A 28 -16.10 3.31 -4.95
CA VAL A 28 -14.72 3.47 -4.42
C VAL A 28 -14.19 4.92 -4.62
N ALA A 29 -14.86 5.74 -5.45
CA ALA A 29 -14.42 7.11 -5.76
C ALA A 29 -14.19 8.04 -4.54
N PRO A 30 -15.02 8.03 -3.48
CA PRO A 30 -14.76 8.83 -2.27
C PRO A 30 -13.45 8.45 -1.56
N ILE A 31 -13.03 7.18 -1.64
CA ILE A 31 -11.79 6.67 -1.04
C ILE A 31 -10.57 7.28 -1.76
N LEU A 32 -10.63 7.43 -3.09
CA LEU A 32 -9.59 8.12 -3.87
C LEU A 32 -9.43 9.59 -3.44
N GLY A 33 -10.50 10.25 -3.01
CA GLY A 33 -10.44 11.62 -2.51
C GLY A 33 -9.53 11.74 -1.27
N VAL A 34 -9.64 10.77 -0.36
CA VAL A 34 -8.77 10.67 0.83
C VAL A 34 -7.33 10.41 0.41
N PHE A 35 -7.10 9.42 -0.46
CA PHE A 35 -5.74 9.05 -0.90
C PHE A 35 -5.03 10.20 -1.62
N ASN A 36 -5.73 10.91 -2.51
CA ASN A 36 -5.18 12.08 -3.21
C ASN A 36 -4.84 13.23 -2.26
N ARG A 37 -5.62 13.42 -1.19
CA ARG A 37 -5.29 14.44 -0.19
C ARG A 37 -4.05 14.04 0.60
N VAL A 38 -4.02 12.82 1.13
CA VAL A 38 -2.86 12.32 1.89
C VAL A 38 -1.59 12.31 1.04
N ALA A 39 -1.69 11.95 -0.25
CA ALA A 39 -0.56 11.99 -1.17
C ALA A 39 -0.02 13.43 -1.38
N ARG A 40 -0.90 14.44 -1.47
CA ARG A 40 -0.46 15.84 -1.55
C ARG A 40 0.20 16.30 -0.26
N GLU A 41 -0.40 16.00 0.89
CA GLU A 41 0.17 16.33 2.21
C GLU A 41 1.55 15.68 2.40
N ALA A 42 1.73 14.43 1.93
CA ALA A 42 3.01 13.72 1.94
C ALA A 42 4.08 14.39 1.07
N ILE A 43 3.71 14.88 -0.12
CA ILE A 43 4.62 15.63 -1.01
C ILE A 43 5.02 16.96 -0.36
N ASP A 44 4.05 17.69 0.18
CA ASP A 44 4.29 19.00 0.82
C ASP A 44 5.14 18.89 2.09
N ALA A 45 5.15 17.72 2.74
CA ALA A 45 5.88 17.45 3.97
C ALA A 45 7.35 17.02 3.76
N ASP A 46 7.80 16.84 2.51
CA ASP A 46 9.20 16.52 2.13
C ASP A 46 9.83 15.41 3.00
N GLY A 47 9.09 14.31 3.19
CA GLY A 47 9.58 13.14 3.94
C GLY A 47 9.43 13.22 5.46
N ASP A 48 8.69 14.19 6.01
CA ASP A 48 8.37 14.22 7.45
C ASP A 48 7.57 12.97 7.86
N LEU A 49 8.23 12.07 8.57
CA LEU A 49 7.67 10.80 9.00
C LEU A 49 6.46 10.93 9.93
N GLN A 50 6.34 12.06 10.65
CA GLN A 50 5.16 12.34 11.46
C GLN A 50 3.94 12.55 10.56
N VAL A 51 4.07 13.41 9.54
CA VAL A 51 2.99 13.67 8.57
C VAL A 51 2.66 12.42 7.76
N LEU A 52 3.68 11.70 7.28
CA LEU A 52 3.48 10.44 6.55
C LEU A 52 2.77 9.40 7.42
N GLY A 53 3.12 9.32 8.71
CA GLY A 53 2.49 8.42 9.67
C GLY A 53 1.04 8.78 9.96
N GLU A 54 0.70 10.07 10.05
CA GLU A 54 -0.69 10.55 10.18
C GLU A 54 -1.50 10.19 8.93
N GLY A 55 -0.92 10.38 7.75
CA GLY A 55 -1.50 9.93 6.48
C GLY A 55 -1.76 8.42 6.43
N LEU A 56 -0.81 7.61 6.92
CA LEU A 56 -0.96 6.16 7.04
C LEU A 56 -2.12 5.78 7.97
N VAL A 57 -2.28 6.47 9.09
CA VAL A 57 -3.40 6.25 10.01
C VAL A 57 -4.72 6.51 9.29
N GLU A 58 -4.84 7.66 8.63
CA GLU A 58 -6.07 8.03 7.92
C GLU A 58 -6.43 7.05 6.80
N ILE A 59 -5.43 6.62 6.02
CA ILE A 59 -5.61 5.61 4.98
C ILE A 59 -6.05 4.28 5.59
N SER A 60 -5.37 3.82 6.63
CA SER A 60 -5.69 2.54 7.30
C SER A 60 -7.08 2.53 7.89
N GLU A 61 -7.51 3.62 8.53
CA GLU A 61 -8.86 3.76 9.06
C GLU A 61 -9.92 3.82 7.95
N THR A 62 -9.62 4.50 6.85
CA THR A 62 -10.51 4.56 5.70
C THR A 62 -10.72 3.17 5.11
N LEU A 63 -9.64 2.42 4.91
CA LEU A 63 -9.67 1.04 4.43
C LEU A 63 -10.46 0.13 5.38
N LEU A 64 -10.27 0.27 6.70
CA LEU A 64 -10.99 -0.50 7.71
C LEU A 64 -12.50 -0.23 7.71
N ARG A 65 -12.93 1.01 7.41
CA ARG A 65 -14.35 1.37 7.28
C ARG A 65 -14.97 0.92 5.96
N SER A 66 -14.14 0.56 4.98
CA SER A 66 -14.53 0.24 3.62
C SER A 66 -14.22 -1.23 3.28
N ASP A 67 -14.31 -2.12 4.26
CA ASP A 67 -13.97 -3.54 4.13
C ASP A 67 -14.91 -4.30 3.20
N GLU A 68 -16.12 -3.80 3.01
CA GLU A 68 -17.11 -4.29 2.03
C GLU A 68 -16.63 -4.20 0.57
N TYR A 69 -15.63 -3.37 0.27
CA TYR A 69 -15.06 -3.23 -1.08
C TYR A 69 -13.82 -4.10 -1.29
N TRP A 70 -13.34 -4.83 -0.29
CA TRP A 70 -12.12 -5.62 -0.41
C TRP A 70 -12.37 -6.87 -1.25
N LEU A 71 -11.57 -7.06 -2.31
CA LEU A 71 -11.69 -8.20 -3.22
C LEU A 71 -10.52 -9.18 -3.10
N SER A 72 -9.30 -8.66 -3.03
CA SER A 72 -8.08 -9.46 -2.92
C SER A 72 -7.00 -8.69 -2.17
N ALA A 73 -6.05 -9.42 -1.58
CA ALA A 73 -4.89 -8.83 -0.94
C ALA A 73 -3.66 -9.69 -1.13
N ALA A 74 -2.50 -9.08 -0.92
CA ALA A 74 -1.22 -9.75 -0.83
C ALA A 74 -0.28 -8.95 0.06
N ASN A 75 0.77 -9.58 0.54
CA ASN A 75 1.85 -8.90 1.21
C ASN A 75 3.19 -9.56 0.91
N GLU A 76 4.24 -8.75 0.95
CA GLU A 76 5.61 -9.18 0.86
C GLU A 76 6.48 -8.35 1.80
N GLY A 77 7.70 -8.80 2.03
CA GLY A 77 8.63 -8.11 2.91
C GLY A 77 9.75 -9.00 3.39
N ASP A 78 10.68 -8.40 4.13
CA ASP A 78 11.79 -9.11 4.75
C ASP A 78 12.24 -8.44 6.05
N VAL A 79 13.10 -9.15 6.78
CA VAL A 79 13.61 -8.80 8.09
C VAL A 79 15.09 -8.48 7.99
N PHE A 80 15.45 -7.29 8.48
CA PHE A 80 16.80 -6.76 8.40
C PHE A 80 17.36 -6.50 9.81
N TRP A 81 18.68 -6.55 9.89
CA TRP A 81 19.43 -6.20 11.11
C TRP A 81 20.38 -5.01 10.89
N SER A 82 20.27 -4.39 9.72
CA SER A 82 20.97 -3.20 9.28
C SER A 82 19.93 -2.20 8.78
N GLU A 83 19.98 -0.97 9.30
CA GLU A 83 19.08 0.10 8.85
C GLU A 83 19.33 0.46 7.38
N GLY A 84 20.59 0.40 6.94
CA GLY A 84 20.96 0.65 5.55
C GLY A 84 20.35 -0.38 4.59
N GLU A 85 20.44 -1.68 4.93
CA GLU A 85 19.86 -2.75 4.09
C GLU A 85 18.33 -2.63 4.03
N ALA A 86 17.68 -2.29 5.15
CA ALA A 86 16.26 -2.01 5.19
C ALA A 86 15.89 -0.80 4.30
N GLY A 87 16.69 0.26 4.34
CA GLY A 87 16.50 1.46 3.51
C GLY A 87 16.66 1.17 2.02
N ASP A 88 17.67 0.38 1.64
CA ASP A 88 17.88 -0.04 0.25
C ASP A 88 16.67 -0.84 -0.26
N TYR A 89 16.16 -1.78 0.54
CA TYR A 89 15.00 -2.59 0.18
C TYR A 89 13.71 -1.75 0.08
N VAL A 90 13.52 -0.73 0.93
CA VAL A 90 12.41 0.24 0.78
C VAL A 90 12.48 0.95 -0.58
N ASN A 91 13.67 1.34 -1.03
CA ASN A 91 13.85 2.00 -2.34
C ASN A 91 13.60 1.06 -3.52
N GLU A 92 13.94 -0.22 -3.39
CA GLU A 92 13.60 -1.24 -4.38
C GLU A 92 12.08 -1.38 -4.52
N LEU A 93 11.37 -1.54 -3.39
CA LEU A 93 9.90 -1.61 -3.39
C LEU A 93 9.23 -0.33 -3.88
N PHE A 94 9.81 0.84 -3.59
CA PHE A 94 9.36 2.12 -4.14
C PHE A 94 9.44 2.11 -5.66
N SER A 95 10.59 1.74 -6.21
CA SER A 95 10.85 1.76 -7.65
C SER A 95 9.92 0.79 -8.38
N ASP A 96 9.73 -0.41 -7.84
CA ASP A 96 8.78 -1.38 -8.40
C ASP A 96 7.31 -0.89 -8.30
N SER A 97 6.90 -0.31 -7.17
CA SER A 97 5.56 0.30 -7.06
C SER A 97 5.38 1.46 -8.03
N ALA A 98 6.41 2.29 -8.23
CA ALA A 98 6.38 3.42 -9.16
C ALA A 98 6.30 2.96 -10.62
N GLU A 99 6.96 1.86 -10.98
CA GLU A 99 6.82 1.23 -12.31
C GLU A 99 5.40 0.71 -12.53
N ARG A 100 4.74 0.15 -11.50
CA ARG A 100 3.34 -0.31 -11.59
C ARG A 100 2.31 0.84 -11.52
N TYR A 101 2.67 1.94 -10.86
CA TYR A 101 1.94 3.20 -10.81
C TYR A 101 1.98 3.93 -12.16
N GLY A 102 3.15 3.91 -12.81
CA GLY A 102 3.47 4.68 -14.03
C GLY A 102 3.57 3.85 -15.30
N ALA A 103 3.28 2.55 -15.26
CA ALA A 103 3.05 1.76 -16.46
C ALA A 103 1.87 2.40 -17.18
N ASP A 104 2.17 3.23 -18.20
CA ASP A 104 1.24 3.85 -19.12
C ASP A 104 0.07 2.89 -19.33
N LEU A 105 -1.04 3.15 -18.64
CA LEU A 105 -2.32 2.52 -18.92
C LEU A 105 -2.68 3.06 -20.29
N ASP A 106 -2.22 2.34 -21.30
CA ASP A 106 -2.22 2.68 -22.71
C ASP A 106 -3.40 3.59 -23.08
N LEU A 107 -3.12 4.90 -23.20
CA LEU A 107 -4.02 5.90 -23.80
C LEU A 107 -4.30 5.56 -25.29
N SER A 108 -3.78 4.44 -25.80
CA SER A 108 -4.03 3.89 -27.12
C SER A 108 -5.27 2.97 -27.19
N SER A 109 -5.95 2.69 -26.08
CA SER A 109 -7.25 2.01 -26.12
C SER A 109 -8.37 3.00 -26.53
N ASN A 110 -8.53 3.16 -27.85
CA ASN A 110 -9.63 3.80 -28.58
C ASN A 110 -10.93 4.00 -27.75
N SER A 111 -11.01 5.08 -26.99
CA SER A 111 -12.27 5.63 -26.51
C SER A 111 -12.74 6.61 -27.57
N GLY A 112 -13.65 6.13 -28.44
CA GLY A 112 -14.23 6.91 -29.52
C GLY A 112 -14.69 8.27 -29.01
N VAL A 113 -14.10 9.32 -29.58
CA VAL A 113 -14.52 10.72 -29.42
C VAL A 113 -15.92 10.86 -30.01
N ASN A 114 -16.97 10.51 -29.27
CA ASN A 114 -18.39 10.85 -29.50
C ASN A 114 -19.33 10.16 -28.47
N ASP A 115 -19.11 10.34 -27.16
CA ASP A 115 -20.20 10.11 -26.18
C ASP A 115 -20.13 11.12 -25.01
N PRO A 116 -21.27 11.58 -24.49
CA PRO A 116 -21.34 12.73 -23.59
C PRO A 116 -20.86 12.37 -22.17
N LEU A 117 -19.72 12.94 -21.75
CA LEU A 117 -19.34 13.20 -20.34
C LEU A 117 -19.55 12.08 -19.30
N SER A 118 -19.50 10.80 -19.68
CA SER A 118 -19.41 9.71 -18.72
C SER A 118 -17.94 9.43 -18.43
N LEU A 119 -17.41 9.98 -17.34
CA LEU A 119 -16.14 9.50 -16.80
C LEU A 119 -16.27 8.00 -16.51
N PRO A 120 -15.29 7.16 -16.89
CA PRO A 120 -15.28 5.75 -16.50
C PRO A 120 -15.43 5.66 -14.98
N VAL A 121 -16.34 4.81 -14.52
CA VAL A 121 -16.46 4.52 -13.08
C VAL A 121 -15.24 3.68 -12.74
N THR A 122 -14.24 4.23 -12.03
CA THR A 122 -13.08 3.45 -11.57
C THR A 122 -13.57 2.25 -10.76
N ARG A 123 -13.44 1.05 -11.35
CA ARG A 123 -14.00 -0.19 -10.78
C ARG A 123 -13.05 -0.91 -9.86
N ASN A 124 -11.75 -0.83 -10.15
CA ASN A 124 -10.69 -1.52 -9.43
C ASN A 124 -9.65 -0.49 -9.00
N ILE A 125 -9.24 -0.57 -7.73
CA ILE A 125 -8.18 0.26 -7.17
C ILE A 125 -7.24 -0.64 -6.38
N ILE A 126 -5.95 -0.56 -6.68
CA ILE A 126 -4.91 -1.19 -5.87
C ILE A 126 -4.30 -0.13 -4.97
N VAL A 127 -4.25 -0.42 -3.68
CA VAL A 127 -3.52 0.36 -2.68
C VAL A 127 -2.28 -0.43 -2.28
N MET A 128 -1.12 0.19 -2.45
CA MET A 128 0.19 -0.36 -2.09
C MET A 128 0.72 0.44 -0.89
N ILE A 129 0.82 -0.20 0.27
CA ILE A 129 1.34 0.43 1.50
C ILE A 129 2.67 -0.21 1.85
N THR A 130 3.76 0.52 1.68
CA THR A 130 5.09 0.09 2.09
C THR A 130 5.46 0.77 3.41
N VAL A 131 5.88 -0.02 4.39
CA VAL A 131 6.38 0.48 5.67
C VAL A 131 7.69 -0.20 6.05
N ALA A 132 8.55 0.57 6.70
CA ALA A 132 9.65 0.03 7.49
C ALA A 132 9.41 0.35 8.97
N PHE A 133 9.67 -0.60 9.87
CA PHE A 133 9.47 -0.40 11.30
C PHE A 133 10.44 -1.21 12.16
N GLU A 134 10.59 -0.80 13.41
CA GLU A 134 11.38 -1.52 14.40
C GLU A 134 10.56 -2.56 15.18
N GLY A 135 11.17 -3.72 15.42
CA GLY A 135 10.66 -4.75 16.32
C GLY A 135 9.98 -5.92 15.60
N GLU A 136 9.19 -6.67 16.36
CA GLU A 136 8.39 -7.80 15.87
C GLU A 136 6.91 -7.39 15.90
N VAL A 137 6.22 -7.54 14.76
CA VAL A 137 4.79 -7.29 14.62
C VAL A 137 4.18 -8.46 13.84
N PRO A 138 3.79 -9.55 14.54
CA PRO A 138 3.31 -10.77 13.89
C PRO A 138 2.15 -10.54 12.92
N GLU A 139 1.30 -9.56 13.19
CA GLU A 139 0.15 -9.17 12.37
C GLU A 139 0.54 -8.62 10.98
N LEU A 140 1.80 -8.21 10.79
CA LEU A 140 2.34 -7.73 9.51
C LEU A 140 3.31 -8.72 8.85
N GLU A 141 3.64 -9.81 9.55
CA GLU A 141 4.65 -10.80 9.15
C GLU A 141 4.03 -12.17 8.85
N THR A 142 2.71 -12.19 8.66
CA THR A 142 1.91 -13.37 8.31
C THR A 142 1.29 -13.19 6.93
N ASP A 143 0.69 -14.25 6.39
CA ASP A 143 -0.17 -14.18 5.22
C ASP A 143 -1.42 -13.33 5.51
N LEU A 144 -1.64 -12.30 4.71
CA LEU A 144 -2.75 -11.37 4.83
C LEU A 144 -3.90 -11.65 3.85
N SER A 145 -3.88 -12.78 3.14
CA SER A 145 -4.93 -13.17 2.20
C SER A 145 -6.26 -13.61 2.86
N ASN A 146 -6.60 -13.05 4.02
CA ASN A 146 -7.92 -13.20 4.62
C ASN A 146 -8.33 -11.91 5.34
N VAL A 147 -9.65 -11.66 5.37
CA VAL A 147 -10.22 -10.41 5.89
C VAL A 147 -9.79 -10.10 7.33
N GLN A 148 -9.71 -11.11 8.19
CA GLN A 148 -9.37 -10.89 9.60
C GLN A 148 -7.90 -10.49 9.77
N ALA A 149 -6.97 -11.19 9.13
CA ALA A 149 -5.55 -10.86 9.15
C ALA A 149 -5.30 -9.46 8.58
N LEU A 150 -5.96 -9.10 7.48
CA LEU A 150 -5.85 -7.75 6.90
C LEU A 150 -6.37 -6.65 7.84
N LYS A 151 -7.48 -6.90 8.56
CA LYS A 151 -7.96 -5.96 9.60
C LYS A 151 -6.96 -5.79 10.73
N GLU A 152 -6.32 -6.87 11.15
CA GLU A 152 -5.29 -6.84 12.20
C GLU A 152 -4.02 -6.12 11.73
N ALA A 153 -3.58 -6.36 10.50
CA ALA A 153 -2.49 -5.65 9.85
C ALA A 153 -2.72 -4.14 9.79
N LEU A 154 -3.88 -3.69 9.30
CA LEU A 154 -4.21 -2.25 9.24
C LEU A 154 -4.23 -1.59 10.64
N LYS A 155 -4.74 -2.30 11.66
CA LYS A 155 -4.66 -1.82 13.05
C LYS A 155 -3.23 -1.81 13.57
N ALA A 156 -2.40 -2.76 13.18
CA ALA A 156 -0.99 -2.81 13.56
C ALA A 156 -0.21 -1.64 12.95
N LEU A 157 -0.49 -1.25 11.70
CA LEU A 157 0.08 -0.04 11.07
C LEU A 157 -0.26 1.24 11.85
N ILE A 158 -1.53 1.40 12.25
CA ILE A 158 -1.97 2.52 13.09
C ILE A 158 -1.19 2.53 14.41
N ASN A 159 -1.05 1.37 15.06
CA ASN A 159 -0.33 1.25 16.32
C ASN A 159 1.17 1.53 16.19
N LEU A 160 1.80 1.21 15.06
CA LEU A 160 3.20 1.50 14.80
C LEU A 160 3.48 3.01 14.77
N HIS A 161 2.57 3.79 14.18
CA HIS A 161 2.65 5.25 14.22
C HIS A 161 2.57 5.76 15.65
N TYR A 162 1.52 5.41 16.40
CA TYR A 162 1.34 5.89 17.78
C TYR A 162 2.45 5.47 18.75
N LYS A 163 3.17 4.37 18.45
CA LYS A 163 4.33 3.91 19.22
C LYS A 163 5.66 4.50 18.74
N ASN A 164 5.67 5.37 17.72
CA ASN A 164 6.87 5.95 17.10
C ASN A 164 7.86 4.88 16.59
N LYS A 165 7.32 3.79 16.03
CA LYS A 165 8.10 2.64 15.56
C LYS A 165 8.31 2.60 14.05
N LEU A 166 7.62 3.46 13.30
CA LEU A 166 7.84 3.63 11.87
C LEU A 166 9.24 4.20 11.60
N ARG A 167 9.83 3.80 10.49
CA ARG A 167 11.12 4.27 9.96
C ARG A 167 11.00 4.74 8.51
N ALA A 168 10.05 4.17 7.77
CA ALA A 168 9.63 4.66 6.46
C ALA A 168 8.14 4.36 6.26
N VAL A 169 7.47 5.22 5.51
CA VAL A 169 6.09 5.03 5.06
C VAL A 169 6.00 5.53 3.63
N GLN A 170 5.43 4.71 2.75
CA GLN A 170 5.11 5.08 1.39
C GLN A 170 3.76 4.48 1.04
N VAL A 171 2.93 5.26 0.35
CA VAL A 171 1.64 4.77 -0.14
C VAL A 171 1.51 5.13 -1.61
N HIS A 172 1.26 4.12 -2.43
CA HIS A 172 0.92 4.27 -3.84
C HIS A 172 -0.48 3.70 -4.07
N PHE A 173 -1.17 4.20 -5.09
CA PHE A 173 -2.41 3.60 -5.54
C PHE A 173 -2.53 3.67 -7.06
N SER A 174 -3.21 2.68 -7.64
CA SER A 174 -3.45 2.55 -9.08
C SER A 174 -4.92 2.21 -9.34
N PRO A 175 -5.63 2.94 -10.21
CA PRO A 175 -5.15 4.08 -10.97
C PRO A 175 -4.99 5.34 -10.12
N ALA A 176 -4.05 6.20 -10.50
CA ALA A 176 -3.70 7.40 -9.74
C ALA A 176 -4.59 8.61 -10.06
N GLN A 177 -5.11 8.70 -11.28
CA GLN A 177 -5.92 9.83 -11.73
C GLN A 177 -7.40 9.48 -11.73
N LEU A 178 -8.22 10.47 -11.37
CA LEU A 178 -9.67 10.33 -11.47
C LEU A 178 -10.06 10.22 -12.94
N GLY A 179 -10.78 9.15 -13.29
CA GLY A 179 -11.23 8.87 -14.66
C GLY A 179 -10.37 7.83 -15.38
N ASP A 180 -9.22 7.45 -14.81
CA ASP A 180 -8.48 6.27 -15.27
C ASP A 180 -9.15 5.00 -14.74
N GLU A 181 -9.02 3.92 -15.50
CA GLU A 181 -9.56 2.60 -15.18
C GLU A 181 -8.43 1.55 -15.16
N LEU A 182 -8.34 0.81 -14.06
CA LEU A 182 -7.56 -0.42 -14.01
C LEU A 182 -8.47 -1.59 -14.41
N THR A 183 -8.30 -2.09 -15.63
CA THR A 183 -9.10 -3.22 -16.14
C THR A 183 -8.71 -4.54 -15.49
N ASN A 184 -9.57 -5.55 -15.58
CA ASN A 184 -9.27 -6.89 -15.03
C ASN A 184 -8.05 -7.55 -15.71
N ASP A 185 -7.84 -7.30 -17.00
CA ASP A 185 -6.68 -7.85 -17.72
C ASP A 185 -5.37 -7.21 -17.22
N GLN A 186 -5.37 -5.88 -17.02
CA GLN A 186 -4.24 -5.16 -16.43
C GLN A 186 -4.01 -5.56 -14.97
N LEU A 187 -5.07 -5.81 -14.21
CA LEU A 187 -4.98 -6.33 -12.84
C LEU A 187 -4.22 -7.66 -12.81
N LEU A 188 -4.57 -8.60 -13.69
CA LEU A 188 -3.90 -9.90 -13.79
C LEU A 188 -2.46 -9.79 -14.30
N GLN A 189 -2.18 -8.83 -15.18
CA GLN A 189 -0.85 -8.61 -15.73
C GLN A 189 0.12 -7.97 -14.72
N TYR A 190 -0.33 -6.96 -13.97
CA TYR A 190 0.52 -6.13 -13.13
C TYR A 190 0.49 -6.49 -11.64
N TYR A 191 -0.54 -7.23 -11.20
CA TYR A 191 -0.70 -7.65 -9.81
C TYR A 191 -0.99 -9.16 -9.69
N PRO A 192 -0.15 -10.04 -10.28
CA PRO A 192 -0.36 -11.48 -10.27
C PRO A 192 -0.28 -12.11 -8.87
N GLU A 193 0.28 -11.41 -7.88
CA GLU A 193 0.41 -11.87 -6.50
C GLU A 193 -0.88 -11.78 -5.68
N LEU A 194 -1.90 -11.03 -6.16
CA LEU A 194 -3.14 -10.82 -5.42
C LEU A 194 -3.92 -12.11 -5.21
N ILE A 195 -4.28 -12.38 -3.96
CA ILE A 195 -5.07 -13.55 -3.56
C ILE A 195 -6.48 -13.10 -3.15
N PRO A 196 -7.56 -13.70 -3.70
CA PRO A 196 -8.93 -13.39 -3.31
C PRO A 196 -9.19 -13.55 -1.80
N LEU A 197 -9.96 -12.63 -1.21
CA LEU A 197 -10.31 -12.57 0.22
C LEU A 197 -11.60 -13.32 0.59
#